data_AF-M3FQS5-F1
#
_entry.id   AF-M3FQS5-F1
#
_cell.length_a   1.000
_cell.length_b   1.000
_cell.length_c   1.000
_cell.angle_alpha   90.00
_cell.angle_beta   90.00
_cell.angle_gamma   90.00
#
_symmetry.space_group_name_H-M   'P 1'
#
loop_
_entity.id
_entity.type
_entity.pdbx_description
1 polymer ?
#
loop_
_entity_poly.entity_id
_entity_poly.type
_entity_poly.pdbx_seq_one_letter_code
_entity_poly.pdbx_strand_id
1 'polypeptide(L)'
;MGFVFQHYALFRHMTIFENIAFGLEVRKRSERPSKDTIRDKVMSLLKLVQLENFYNRYPSELSGGQRQRIALARALAIEPRFLLLDEPFGALDAKVRKELRNWLRRLHDEIHITSVFVTHDQEEALEVSDKVVILRSGKIEQVGTPDEVYNHPKNSFVFHFLGDVNLFHGRVQGGQTQLGEIKVDTPEHSEIENASAVGYVRPYDVEILREPIEAQTIPAEIQYIHSTGRNVKIDLKRLDTGTILESQLNSSEFQSLNLLPGETVHIRFKKIKVYVEDYTI
;
A
#
# COMPACT_ATOMS: atom_id res chain seq x y z
N MET A 1 14.04 6.31 22.47
CA MET A 1 13.30 5.94 21.23
C MET A 1 13.22 4.43 21.19
N GLY A 2 12.08 3.87 20.76
CA GLY A 2 11.93 2.44 20.50
C GLY A 2 12.20 2.18 19.03
N PHE A 3 12.95 1.14 18.71
CA PHE A 3 13.28 0.77 17.33
C PHE A 3 12.98 -0.71 17.11
N VAL A 4 12.32 -1.04 16.00
CA VAL A 4 12.09 -2.41 15.54
C VAL A 4 12.63 -2.55 14.12
N PHE A 5 13.61 -3.45 13.94
CA PHE A 5 14.23 -3.76 12.64
C PHE A 5 13.51 -4.94 11.95
N GLN A 6 13.72 -5.06 10.63
CA GLN A 6 13.37 -6.24 9.81
C GLN A 6 13.80 -7.57 10.46
N HIS A 7 15.00 -7.59 11.04
CA HIS A 7 15.48 -8.71 11.84
C HIS A 7 15.13 -8.46 13.30
N TYR A 8 14.13 -9.20 13.79
CA TYR A 8 13.49 -9.07 15.12
C TYR A 8 14.43 -8.98 16.33
N ALA A 9 15.74 -9.26 16.14
CA ALA A 9 16.86 -9.02 17.05
C ALA A 9 16.59 -9.45 18.50
N LEU A 10 15.82 -10.51 18.71
CA LEU A 10 15.57 -11.09 20.02
C LEU A 10 16.82 -11.85 20.50
N PHE A 11 17.13 -11.73 21.78
CA PHE A 11 18.21 -12.47 22.41
C PHE A 11 17.82 -13.95 22.47
N ARG A 12 18.48 -14.78 21.67
CA ARG A 12 18.13 -16.20 21.48
C ARG A 12 18.26 -17.05 22.74
N HIS A 13 19.13 -16.64 23.66
CA HIS A 13 19.44 -17.32 24.91
C HIS A 13 18.60 -16.82 26.10
N MET A 14 17.71 -15.86 25.87
CA MET A 14 16.80 -15.33 26.87
C MET A 14 15.37 -15.78 26.54
N THR A 15 14.58 -16.00 27.58
CA THR A 15 13.14 -16.21 27.47
C THR A 15 12.44 -14.97 26.92
N ILE A 16 11.17 -15.09 26.52
CA ILE A 16 10.36 -13.96 26.07
C ILE A 16 10.19 -12.93 27.18
N PHE A 17 9.98 -13.37 28.43
CA PHE A 17 9.92 -12.49 29.58
C PHE A 17 11.21 -11.67 29.72
N GLU A 18 12.36 -12.34 29.71
CA GLU A 18 13.67 -11.70 29.84
C GLU A 18 13.95 -10.75 28.66
N ASN A 19 13.58 -11.12 27.44
CA ASN A 19 13.72 -10.25 26.27
C ASN A 19 13.00 -8.91 26.45
N ILE A 20 11.77 -8.91 26.98
CA ILE A 20 10.98 -7.69 27.21
C ILE A 20 11.49 -6.95 28.46
N ALA A 21 11.82 -7.68 29.53
CA ALA A 21 12.31 -7.11 30.79
C ALA A 21 13.68 -6.43 30.66
N PHE A 22 14.53 -6.91 29.74
CA PHE A 22 15.93 -6.50 29.61
C PHE A 22 16.13 -4.98 29.66
N GLY A 23 15.36 -4.22 28.89
CA GLY A 23 15.48 -2.74 28.83
C GLY A 23 15.13 -2.02 30.14
N LEU A 24 14.32 -2.65 31.00
CA LEU A 24 13.98 -2.14 32.33
C LEU A 24 15.05 -2.53 33.36
N GLU A 25 15.60 -3.75 33.24
CA GLU A 25 16.59 -4.29 34.16
C GLU A 25 17.98 -3.65 34.00
N VAL A 26 18.37 -3.26 32.79
CA VAL A 26 19.69 -2.64 32.55
C VAL A 26 19.75 -1.16 32.94
N ARG A 27 18.65 -0.57 33.40
CA ARG A 27 18.62 0.81 33.92
C ARG A 27 19.52 0.96 35.14
N LYS A 28 19.99 2.20 35.36
CA LYS A 28 20.73 2.59 36.57
C LYS A 28 19.92 2.21 37.80
N ARG A 29 20.58 1.75 38.87
CA ARG A 29 19.92 1.24 40.08
C ARG A 29 18.91 2.23 40.68
N SER A 30 19.16 3.53 40.58
CA SER A 30 18.27 4.61 41.03
C SER A 30 16.98 4.76 40.21
N GLU A 31 17.00 4.34 38.94
CA GLU A 31 15.91 4.50 37.97
C GLU A 31 15.26 3.15 37.61
N ARG A 32 15.81 2.06 38.15
CA ARG A 32 15.34 0.70 37.90
C ARG A 32 14.05 0.45 38.69
N PRO A 33 12.95 0.06 38.03
CA PRO A 33 11.74 -0.32 38.74
C PRO A 33 11.96 -1.55 39.63
N SER A 34 11.07 -1.76 40.60
CA SER A 34 11.11 -2.98 41.41
C SER A 34 10.85 -4.22 40.55
N LYS A 35 11.24 -5.41 41.03
CA LYS A 35 11.00 -6.67 40.32
C LYS A 35 9.52 -6.91 40.05
N ASP A 36 8.65 -6.56 41.00
CA ASP A 36 7.20 -6.71 40.85
C ASP A 36 6.66 -5.77 39.78
N THR A 37 7.12 -4.50 39.76
CA THR A 37 6.73 -3.54 38.72
C THR A 37 7.20 -3.98 37.33
N ILE A 38 8.42 -4.54 37.21
CA ILE A 38 8.91 -5.11 35.94
C ILE A 38 8.01 -6.26 35.50
N ARG A 39 7.68 -7.18 36.41
CA ARG A 39 6.81 -8.32 36.12
C ARG A 39 5.44 -7.86 35.62
N ASP A 40 4.78 -6.93 36.32
CA ASP A 40 3.47 -6.42 35.94
C ASP A 40 3.51 -5.70 34.58
N LYS A 41 4.57 -4.93 34.32
CA LYS A 41 4.78 -4.26 33.04
C LYS A 41 4.98 -5.26 31.91
N VAL A 42 5.82 -6.28 32.09
CA VAL A 42 6.07 -7.31 31.07
C VAL A 42 4.79 -8.09 30.79
N MET A 43 4.04 -8.48 31.82
CA MET A 43 2.78 -9.22 31.63
C MET A 43 1.71 -8.38 30.94
N SER A 44 1.60 -7.10 31.25
CA SER A 44 0.66 -6.20 30.55
C SER A 44 1.03 -6.00 29.07
N LEU A 45 2.33 -5.92 28.74
CA LEU A 45 2.79 -5.88 27.36
C LEU A 45 2.54 -7.20 26.62
N LEU A 46 2.77 -8.34 27.29
CA LEU A 46 2.44 -9.65 26.72
C LEU A 46 0.94 -9.80 26.44
N LYS A 47 0.09 -9.25 27.31
CA LYS A 47 -1.35 -9.15 27.08
C LYS A 47 -1.69 -8.28 25.88
N LEU A 48 -1.11 -7.09 25.79
CA LEU A 48 -1.28 -6.17 24.66
C LEU A 48 -0.92 -6.82 23.32
N VAL A 49 0.12 -7.65 23.30
CA VAL A 49 0.54 -8.36 22.09
C VAL A 49 -0.09 -9.75 21.93
N GLN A 50 -1.02 -10.12 22.82
CA GLN A 50 -1.79 -11.38 22.82
C GLN A 50 -0.91 -12.65 22.95
N LEU A 51 0.17 -12.57 23.74
CA LEU A 51 1.14 -13.65 23.96
C LEU A 51 1.41 -13.93 25.45
N GLU A 52 0.41 -13.70 26.31
CA GLU A 52 0.48 -13.89 27.77
C GLU A 52 1.07 -15.25 28.19
N ASN A 53 0.72 -16.32 27.47
CA ASN A 53 1.14 -17.69 27.77
C ASN A 53 2.54 -18.06 27.25
N PHE A 54 3.25 -17.12 26.61
CA PHE A 54 4.54 -17.38 25.96
C PHE A 54 5.74 -16.87 26.77
N TYR A 55 5.51 -16.29 27.95
CA TYR A 55 6.54 -15.63 28.76
C TYR A 55 7.77 -16.50 29.05
N ASN A 56 7.59 -17.80 29.30
CA ASN A 56 8.69 -18.75 29.59
C ASN A 56 9.32 -19.40 28.34
N ARG A 57 8.82 -19.11 27.14
CA ARG A 57 9.37 -19.68 25.90
C ARG A 57 10.62 -18.92 25.44
N TYR A 58 11.37 -19.53 24.54
CA TYR A 58 12.48 -18.92 23.83
C TYR A 58 12.07 -18.46 22.43
N PRO A 59 12.77 -17.47 21.81
CA PRO A 59 12.45 -16.96 20.47
C PRO A 59 12.39 -18.03 19.36
N SER A 60 13.11 -19.14 19.50
CA SER A 60 13.09 -20.27 18.57
C SER A 60 11.76 -21.04 18.57
N GLU A 61 10.96 -20.92 19.63
CA GLU A 61 9.67 -21.61 19.81
C GLU A 61 8.48 -20.76 19.29
N LEU A 62 8.77 -19.62 18.67
CA LEU A 62 7.78 -18.68 18.14
C LEU A 62 7.71 -18.71 16.62
N SER A 63 6.55 -18.40 16.05
CA SER A 63 6.42 -18.08 14.62
C SER A 63 7.07 -16.73 14.29
N GLY A 64 7.25 -16.42 13.01
CA GLY A 64 7.79 -15.12 12.57
C GLY A 64 6.99 -13.93 13.09
N GLY A 65 5.66 -13.98 12.94
CA GLY A 65 4.81 -12.90 13.43
C GLY A 65 4.75 -12.80 14.95
N GLN A 66 4.84 -13.93 15.66
CA GLN A 66 4.95 -13.91 17.12
C GLN A 66 6.27 -13.26 17.58
N ARG A 67 7.40 -13.60 16.95
CA ARG A 67 8.68 -12.93 17.24
C ARG A 67 8.59 -11.42 17.02
N GLN A 68 7.90 -10.99 15.96
CA GLN A 68 7.74 -9.57 15.67
C GLN A 68 6.90 -8.84 16.73
N ARG A 69 5.81 -9.45 17.17
CA ARG A 69 5.01 -8.94 18.30
C ARG A 69 5.83 -8.79 19.58
N ILE A 70 6.69 -9.76 19.90
CA ILE A 70 7.60 -9.68 21.04
C ILE A 70 8.66 -8.58 20.86
N ALA A 71 9.22 -8.42 19.66
CA ALA A 71 10.18 -7.35 19.38
C ALA A 71 9.57 -5.97 19.62
N LEU A 72 8.31 -5.78 19.21
CA LEU A 72 7.58 -4.55 19.48
C LEU A 72 7.25 -4.37 20.97
N ALA A 73 6.80 -5.42 21.66
CA ALA A 73 6.58 -5.39 23.11
C ALA A 73 7.85 -4.95 23.87
N ARG A 74 9.00 -5.48 23.47
CA ARG A 74 10.31 -5.09 24.01
C ARG A 74 10.63 -3.62 23.74
N ALA A 75 10.37 -3.13 22.53
CA ALA A 75 10.58 -1.72 22.20
C ALA A 75 9.67 -0.78 23.02
N LEU A 76 8.44 -1.21 23.30
CA LEU A 76 7.47 -0.47 24.13
C LEU A 76 7.76 -0.55 25.63
N ALA A 77 8.49 -1.56 26.09
CA ALA A 77 8.77 -1.78 27.51
C ALA A 77 9.42 -0.58 28.20
N ILE A 78 10.27 0.14 27.47
CA ILE A 78 10.96 1.32 27.98
C ILE A 78 10.16 2.62 27.87
N GLU A 79 8.88 2.55 27.48
CA GLU A 79 7.95 3.69 27.32
C GLU A 79 8.54 4.80 26.45
N PRO A 80 8.89 4.50 25.18
CA PRO A 80 9.51 5.49 24.32
C PRO A 80 8.51 6.58 23.93
N ARG A 81 9.03 7.79 23.66
CA ARG A 81 8.23 8.87 23.07
C ARG A 81 7.98 8.70 21.56
N PHE A 82 8.83 7.91 20.90
CA PHE A 82 8.81 7.67 19.45
C PHE A 82 9.10 6.20 19.17
N LEU A 83 8.35 5.63 18.24
CA LEU A 83 8.52 4.28 17.72
C LEU A 83 8.96 4.35 16.25
N LEU A 84 10.06 3.68 15.91
CA LEU A 84 10.53 3.55 14.54
C LEU A 84 10.40 2.08 14.12
N LEU A 85 9.71 1.84 13.00
CA LEU A 85 9.46 0.53 12.42
C LEU A 85 10.02 0.51 11.02
N ASP A 86 11.09 -0.27 10.82
CA ASP A 86 11.73 -0.42 9.52
C ASP A 86 11.33 -1.77 8.91
N GLU A 87 10.45 -1.72 7.91
CA GLU A 87 10.00 -2.86 7.12
C GLU A 87 9.53 -4.06 7.98
N PRO A 88 8.65 -3.83 8.97
CA PRO A 88 8.30 -4.81 9.98
C PRO A 88 7.52 -6.03 9.45
N PHE A 89 7.16 -6.04 8.17
CA PHE A 89 6.28 -7.02 7.56
C PHE A 89 6.91 -7.82 6.41
N GLY A 90 8.05 -7.38 5.88
CA GLY A 90 8.62 -7.90 4.63
C GLY A 90 8.98 -9.39 4.68
N ALA A 91 9.37 -9.92 5.85
CA ALA A 91 9.79 -11.32 6.02
C ALA A 91 8.65 -12.30 6.37
N LEU A 92 7.38 -11.88 6.26
CA LEU A 92 6.22 -12.66 6.68
C LEU A 92 5.39 -13.13 5.50
N ASP A 93 4.74 -14.28 5.64
CA ASP A 93 3.73 -14.74 4.68
C ASP A 93 2.49 -13.83 4.70
N ALA A 94 1.70 -13.86 3.62
CA ALA A 94 0.57 -12.94 3.42
C ALA A 94 -0.48 -12.98 4.55
N LYS A 95 -0.76 -14.16 5.12
CA LYS A 95 -1.76 -14.30 6.19
C LYS A 95 -1.25 -13.65 7.47
N VAL A 96 -0.03 -14.01 7.89
CA VAL A 96 0.58 -13.46 9.10
C VAL A 96 0.82 -11.96 8.96
N ARG A 97 1.23 -11.49 7.77
CA ARG A 97 1.37 -10.07 7.45
C ARG A 97 0.08 -9.30 7.71
N LYS A 98 -1.04 -9.74 7.12
CA LYS A 98 -2.35 -9.11 7.32
C LYS A 98 -2.78 -9.09 8.78
N GLU A 99 -2.57 -10.19 9.51
CA GLU A 99 -2.86 -10.25 10.94
C GLU A 99 -2.03 -9.25 11.75
N LEU A 100 -0.76 -9.05 11.40
CA LEU A 100 0.09 -8.06 12.05
C LEU A 100 -0.24 -6.62 11.66
N ARG A 101 -0.61 -6.33 10.40
CA ARG A 101 -1.07 -4.99 9.99
C ARG A 101 -2.26 -4.55 10.85
N ASN A 102 -3.28 -5.40 10.92
CA ASN A 102 -4.47 -5.15 11.72
C ASN A 102 -4.16 -4.95 13.21
N TRP A 103 -3.26 -5.78 13.74
CA TRP A 103 -2.84 -5.67 15.13
C TRP A 103 -2.06 -4.38 15.39
N LEU A 104 -1.13 -3.99 14.51
CA LEU A 104 -0.34 -2.78 14.66
C LEU A 104 -1.21 -1.53 14.59
N ARG A 105 -2.21 -1.51 13.69
CA ARG A 105 -3.19 -0.41 13.61
C ARG A 105 -3.94 -0.25 14.93
N ARG A 106 -4.48 -1.35 15.49
CA ARG A 106 -5.16 -1.32 16.80
C ARG A 106 -4.25 -0.87 17.92
N LEU A 107 -3.01 -1.36 17.92
CA LEU A 107 -2.02 -0.97 18.92
C LEU A 107 -1.76 0.54 18.88
N HIS A 108 -1.56 1.10 17.67
CA HIS A 108 -1.40 2.54 17.47
C HIS A 108 -2.61 3.34 17.99
N ASP A 109 -3.82 2.88 17.68
CA ASP A 109 -5.07 3.49 18.16
C ASP A 109 -5.25 3.35 19.69
N GLU A 110 -4.63 2.36 20.36
CA GLU A 110 -4.70 2.20 21.81
C GLU A 110 -3.65 3.06 22.54
N ILE A 111 -2.40 3.06 22.08
CA ILE A 111 -1.27 3.68 22.81
C ILE A 111 -0.95 5.12 22.39
N HIS A 112 -1.42 5.56 21.22
CA HIS A 112 -1.22 6.90 20.68
C HIS A 112 0.25 7.37 20.66
N ILE A 113 1.18 6.45 20.45
CA ILE A 113 2.60 6.77 20.35
C ILE A 113 2.92 7.31 18.95
N THR A 114 3.74 8.35 18.87
CA THR A 114 4.23 8.83 17.59
C THR A 114 5.09 7.74 16.94
N SER A 115 4.62 7.22 15.82
CA SER A 115 5.25 6.12 15.10
C SER A 115 5.66 6.56 13.70
N VAL A 116 6.88 6.18 13.28
CA VAL A 116 7.31 6.28 11.89
C VAL A 116 7.51 4.86 11.37
N PHE A 117 6.76 4.54 10.32
CA PHE A 117 6.76 3.25 9.66
C PHE A 117 7.32 3.41 8.25
N VAL A 118 8.34 2.63 7.93
CA VAL A 118 9.00 2.62 6.63
C VAL A 118 8.71 1.28 5.96
N THR A 119 8.22 1.33 4.73
CA THR A 119 7.93 0.14 3.91
C THR A 119 8.07 0.46 2.42
N HIS A 120 8.33 -0.56 1.62
CA HIS A 120 8.22 -0.55 0.17
C HIS A 120 6.85 -1.08 -0.33
N ASP A 121 6.03 -1.65 0.56
CA ASP A 121 4.70 -2.16 0.23
C ASP A 121 3.64 -1.05 0.38
N GLN A 122 2.96 -0.78 -0.72
CA GLN A 122 1.99 0.31 -0.83
C GLN A 122 0.73 0.03 0.01
N GLU A 123 0.25 -1.22 0.02
CA GLU A 123 -0.93 -1.60 0.81
C GLU A 123 -0.65 -1.43 2.30
N GLU A 124 0.54 -1.83 2.75
CA GLU A 124 0.95 -1.64 4.14
C GLU A 124 0.95 -0.16 4.54
N ALA A 125 1.50 0.71 3.69
CA ALA A 125 1.54 2.15 3.94
C ALA A 125 0.14 2.75 4.04
N LEU A 126 -0.77 2.38 3.13
CA LEU A 126 -2.13 2.90 3.06
C LEU A 126 -3.05 2.35 4.17
N GLU A 127 -2.88 1.08 4.58
CA GLU A 127 -3.74 0.44 5.59
C GLU A 127 -3.40 0.85 7.04
N VAL A 128 -2.12 1.10 7.34
CA VAL A 128 -1.67 1.30 8.72
C VAL A 128 -1.56 2.78 9.10
N SER A 129 -1.17 3.63 8.15
CA SER A 129 -0.70 4.99 8.44
C SER A 129 -1.82 6.03 8.43
N ASP A 130 -1.79 6.98 9.38
CA ASP A 130 -2.65 8.16 9.32
C ASP A 130 -2.20 9.14 8.21
N LYS A 131 -0.90 9.12 7.90
CA LYS A 131 -0.25 9.97 6.90
C LYS A 131 0.84 9.20 6.17
N VAL A 132 0.93 9.38 4.86
CA VAL A 132 1.91 8.74 3.99
C VAL A 132 2.86 9.79 3.43
N VAL A 133 4.15 9.46 3.43
CA VAL A 133 5.22 10.24 2.78
C VAL A 133 5.81 9.36 1.70
N ILE A 134 5.61 9.73 0.44
CA ILE A 134 6.13 9.00 -0.71
C ILE A 134 7.46 9.62 -1.11
N LEU A 135 8.49 8.78 -1.21
CA LEU A 135 9.83 9.19 -1.58
C LEU A 135 10.27 8.54 -2.90
N ARG A 136 11.06 9.28 -3.67
CA ARG A 136 11.80 8.78 -4.84
C ARG A 136 13.18 9.41 -4.86
N SER A 137 14.22 8.59 -4.98
CA SER A 137 15.62 9.05 -5.08
C SER A 137 16.01 10.05 -3.97
N GLY A 138 15.56 9.81 -2.75
CA GLY A 138 15.81 10.67 -1.58
C GLY A 138 15.01 11.98 -1.53
N LYS A 139 14.12 12.24 -2.48
CA LYS A 139 13.23 13.40 -2.50
C LYS A 139 11.81 12.99 -2.13
N ILE A 140 11.11 13.88 -1.43
CA ILE A 140 9.68 13.72 -1.13
C ILE A 140 8.89 14.09 -2.38
N GLU A 141 8.12 13.14 -2.90
CA GLU A 141 7.25 13.33 -4.05
C GLU A 141 5.87 13.81 -3.62
N GLN A 142 5.32 13.22 -2.55
CA GLN A 142 4.03 13.61 -2.01
C GLN A 142 3.91 13.26 -0.52
N VAL A 143 3.13 14.09 0.18
CA VAL A 143 2.75 13.91 1.58
C VAL A 143 1.26 14.14 1.67
N GLY A 144 0.52 13.23 2.30
CA GLY A 144 -0.92 13.33 2.45
C GLY A 144 -1.50 12.18 3.27
N THR A 145 -2.81 12.18 3.49
CA THR A 145 -3.53 11.01 4.00
C THR A 145 -3.52 9.88 2.96
N PRO A 146 -3.77 8.60 3.34
CA PRO A 146 -3.92 7.50 2.38
C PRO A 146 -4.90 7.82 1.24
N ASP A 147 -6.03 8.44 1.56
CA ASP A 147 -7.05 8.83 0.58
C ASP A 147 -6.54 9.93 -0.37
N GLU A 148 -5.90 10.97 0.16
CA GLU A 148 -5.35 12.06 -0.64
C GLU A 148 -4.26 11.58 -1.61
N VAL A 149 -3.32 10.74 -1.15
CA VAL A 149 -2.23 10.27 -2.02
C VAL A 149 -2.74 9.35 -3.13
N TYR A 150 -3.77 8.55 -2.84
CA TYR A 150 -4.35 7.61 -3.79
C TYR A 150 -5.27 8.28 -4.81
N ASN A 151 -6.17 9.16 -4.36
CA ASN A 151 -7.19 9.79 -5.20
C ASN A 151 -6.69 11.07 -5.88
N HIS A 152 -5.74 11.76 -5.26
CA HIS A 152 -5.14 13.01 -5.74
C HIS A 152 -3.60 12.94 -5.79
N PRO A 153 -3.04 11.99 -6.56
CA PRO A 153 -1.60 11.92 -6.79
C PRO A 153 -1.09 13.22 -7.44
N LYS A 154 0.03 13.74 -6.94
CA LYS A 154 0.62 15.02 -7.38
C LYS A 154 1.32 14.93 -8.73
N ASN A 155 1.83 13.75 -9.09
CA ASN A 155 2.56 13.54 -10.32
C ASN A 155 2.38 12.11 -10.84
N SER A 156 2.85 11.88 -12.07
CA SER A 156 2.76 10.59 -12.75
C SER A 156 3.46 9.46 -11.98
N PHE A 157 4.57 9.76 -11.31
CA PHE A 157 5.27 8.76 -10.49
C PHE A 157 4.42 8.31 -9.32
N VAL A 158 3.82 9.24 -8.54
CA VAL A 158 2.96 8.84 -7.42
C VAL A 158 1.74 8.06 -7.91
N PHE A 159 1.16 8.47 -9.05
CA PHE A 159 0.04 7.74 -9.65
C PHE A 159 0.45 6.30 -9.98
N HIS A 160 1.55 6.11 -10.71
CA HIS A 160 2.06 4.78 -11.08
C HIS A 160 2.56 3.97 -9.87
N PHE A 161 3.16 4.64 -8.88
CA PHE A 161 3.71 3.99 -7.70
C PHE A 161 2.64 3.41 -6.78
N LEU A 162 1.42 3.95 -6.76
CA LEU A 162 0.35 3.50 -5.85
C LEU A 162 -0.56 2.41 -6.43
N GLY A 163 -0.24 1.87 -7.61
CA GLY A 163 -0.96 0.73 -8.18
C GLY A 163 -0.86 0.67 -9.69
N ASP A 164 -1.44 -0.38 -10.27
CA ASP A 164 -1.43 -0.63 -11.71
C ASP A 164 -2.13 0.48 -12.51
N VAL A 165 -1.65 0.70 -13.74
CA VAL A 165 -2.11 1.75 -14.64
C VAL A 165 -2.02 1.33 -16.09
N ASN A 166 -2.96 1.82 -16.87
CA ASN A 166 -2.90 1.84 -18.33
C ASN A 166 -2.41 3.22 -18.78
N LEU A 167 -1.46 3.22 -19.73
CA LEU A 167 -0.84 4.44 -20.25
C LEU A 167 -1.34 4.75 -21.66
N PHE A 168 -1.65 6.02 -21.90
CA PHE A 168 -2.11 6.52 -23.19
C PHE A 168 -1.28 7.74 -23.55
N HIS A 169 -0.43 7.62 -24.57
CA HIS A 169 0.39 8.74 -25.02
C HIS A 169 -0.41 9.66 -25.94
N GLY A 170 -0.14 10.96 -25.85
CA GLY A 170 -0.85 11.96 -26.61
C GLY A 170 -0.23 13.34 -26.51
N ARG A 171 -1.02 14.36 -26.85
CA ARG A 171 -0.60 15.77 -26.79
C ARG A 171 -1.68 16.64 -26.19
N VAL A 172 -1.28 17.63 -25.43
CA VAL A 172 -2.15 18.69 -24.89
C VAL A 172 -1.99 19.96 -25.70
N GLN A 173 -3.12 20.62 -25.99
CA GLN A 173 -3.19 21.90 -26.69
C GLN A 173 -4.42 22.68 -26.22
N GLY A 174 -4.21 23.88 -25.67
CA GLY A 174 -5.28 24.81 -25.33
C GLY A 174 -6.30 24.25 -24.33
N GLY A 175 -5.86 23.46 -23.36
CA GLY A 175 -6.73 22.87 -22.33
C GLY A 175 -7.50 21.63 -22.78
N GLN A 176 -7.17 21.07 -23.95
CA GLN A 176 -7.67 19.78 -24.41
C GLN A 176 -6.51 18.83 -24.67
N THR A 177 -6.61 17.59 -24.19
CA THR A 177 -5.62 16.54 -24.42
C THR A 177 -6.16 15.50 -25.39
N GLN A 178 -5.43 15.24 -26.46
CA GLN A 178 -5.70 14.19 -27.43
C GLN A 178 -4.84 12.97 -27.12
N LEU A 179 -5.46 11.85 -26.77
CA LEU A 179 -4.85 10.55 -26.43
C LEU A 179 -5.26 9.49 -27.47
N GLY A 180 -4.56 9.43 -28.60
CA GLY A 180 -5.03 8.63 -29.74
C GLY A 180 -6.33 9.20 -30.30
N GLU A 181 -7.41 8.43 -30.32
CA GLU A 181 -8.75 8.91 -30.74
C GLU A 181 -9.55 9.58 -29.62
N ILE A 182 -9.10 9.48 -28.36
CA ILE A 182 -9.80 10.04 -27.21
C ILE A 182 -9.41 11.49 -26.98
N LYS A 183 -10.41 12.34 -26.74
CA LYS A 183 -10.26 13.73 -26.29
C LYS A 183 -10.67 13.83 -24.83
N VAL A 184 -9.79 14.44 -24.05
CA VAL A 184 -10.00 14.69 -22.62
C VAL A 184 -9.92 16.19 -22.39
N ASP A 185 -10.93 16.75 -21.74
CA ASP A 185 -10.86 18.14 -21.29
C ASP A 185 -9.90 18.23 -20.10
N THR A 186 -8.87 19.06 -20.24
CA THR A 186 -7.82 19.29 -19.25
C THR A 186 -7.64 20.80 -19.05
N PRO A 187 -8.65 21.49 -18.50
CA PRO A 187 -8.63 22.95 -18.36
C PRO A 187 -7.46 23.47 -17.52
N GLU A 188 -6.91 22.64 -16.63
CA GLU A 188 -5.69 22.93 -15.87
C GLU A 188 -4.44 23.13 -16.76
N HIS A 189 -4.50 22.74 -18.02
CA HIS A 189 -3.45 22.88 -19.03
C HIS A 189 -3.84 23.86 -20.16
N SER A 190 -4.77 24.78 -19.88
CA SER A 190 -5.26 25.78 -20.84
C SER A 190 -4.17 26.69 -21.42
N GLU A 191 -3.12 26.98 -20.64
CA GLU A 191 -2.00 27.81 -21.05
C GLU A 191 -0.97 27.08 -21.93
N ILE A 192 -1.08 25.76 -22.10
CA ILE A 192 -0.12 24.97 -22.88
C ILE A 192 -0.54 24.96 -24.35
N GLU A 193 0.27 25.57 -25.21
CA GLU A 193 0.00 25.61 -26.65
C GLU A 193 0.18 24.24 -27.32
N ASN A 194 1.25 23.51 -26.98
CA ASN A 194 1.51 22.17 -27.49
C ASN A 194 2.58 21.46 -26.65
N ALA A 195 2.21 20.38 -25.96
CA ALA A 195 3.18 19.53 -25.26
C ALA A 195 2.79 18.05 -25.35
N SER A 196 3.78 17.17 -25.21
CA SER A 196 3.54 15.74 -25.01
C SER A 196 2.89 15.50 -23.66
N ALA A 197 1.89 14.63 -23.62
CA ALA A 197 1.16 14.30 -22.42
C ALA A 197 0.89 12.79 -22.37
N VAL A 198 0.73 12.27 -21.17
CA VAL A 198 0.36 10.87 -20.93
C VAL A 198 -0.88 10.83 -20.06
N GLY A 199 -1.91 10.14 -20.56
CA GLY A 199 -3.10 9.77 -19.82
C GLY A 199 -2.88 8.49 -19.04
N TYR A 200 -3.23 8.50 -17.78
CA TYR A 200 -3.17 7.38 -16.86
C TYR A 200 -4.60 6.98 -16.49
N VAL A 201 -4.91 5.70 -16.69
CA VAL A 201 -6.22 5.12 -16.38
C VAL A 201 -6.01 3.91 -15.48
N ARG A 202 -6.70 3.86 -14.35
CA ARG A 202 -6.65 2.69 -13.48
C ARG A 202 -7.39 1.52 -14.13
N PRO A 203 -7.00 0.26 -13.90
CA PRO A 203 -7.74 -0.89 -14.44
C PRO A 203 -9.24 -0.87 -14.13
N TYR A 204 -9.62 -0.46 -12.91
CA TYR A 204 -11.03 -0.34 -12.51
C TYR A 204 -11.77 0.88 -13.10
N ASP A 205 -11.03 1.82 -13.71
CA ASP A 205 -11.59 2.94 -14.47
C ASP A 205 -11.78 2.59 -15.96
N VAL A 206 -11.32 1.41 -16.40
CA VAL A 206 -11.61 0.87 -17.74
C VAL A 206 -12.92 0.11 -17.72
N GLU A 207 -13.95 0.69 -18.32
CA GLU A 207 -15.26 0.10 -18.48
C GLU A 207 -15.34 -0.71 -19.78
N ILE A 208 -15.90 -1.91 -19.71
CA ILE A 208 -16.18 -2.78 -20.87
C ILE A 208 -17.66 -2.69 -21.22
N LEU A 209 -17.94 -2.46 -22.49
CA LEU A 209 -19.26 -2.35 -23.09
C LEU A 209 -19.37 -3.36 -24.24
N ARG A 210 -20.54 -3.98 -24.41
CA ARG A 210 -20.76 -4.91 -25.53
C ARG A 210 -20.95 -4.16 -26.85
N GLU A 211 -21.72 -3.09 -26.81
CA GLU A 211 -22.03 -2.26 -27.98
C GLU A 211 -21.34 -0.89 -27.86
N PRO A 212 -20.96 -0.27 -29.00
CA PRO A 212 -20.51 1.10 -28.99
C PRO A 212 -21.66 2.00 -28.56
N ILE A 213 -21.35 3.00 -27.74
CA ILE A 213 -22.25 4.10 -27.43
C ILE A 213 -21.75 5.31 -28.23
N GLU A 214 -22.60 6.30 -28.56
CA GLU A 214 -22.20 7.52 -29.27
C GLU A 214 -21.05 8.32 -28.60
N ALA A 215 -20.66 7.96 -27.38
CA ALA A 215 -19.44 8.43 -26.72
C ALA A 215 -18.18 7.85 -27.37
N GLN A 216 -17.02 8.49 -27.15
CA GLN A 216 -15.72 7.97 -27.59
C GLN A 216 -15.44 6.62 -26.91
N THR A 217 -15.62 5.53 -27.67
CA THR A 217 -15.29 4.17 -27.26
C THR A 217 -14.20 3.61 -28.17
N ILE A 218 -13.35 2.74 -27.64
CA ILE A 218 -12.30 2.08 -28.42
C ILE A 218 -12.67 0.60 -28.58
N PRO A 219 -12.65 0.03 -29.80
CA PRO A 219 -12.83 -1.40 -29.98
C PRO A 219 -11.60 -2.17 -29.48
N ALA A 220 -11.82 -3.25 -28.73
CA ALA A 220 -10.78 -4.09 -28.16
C ALA A 220 -11.19 -5.58 -28.17
N GLU A 221 -10.22 -6.47 -28.33
CA GLU A 221 -10.39 -7.92 -28.24
C GLU A 221 -10.00 -8.42 -26.85
N ILE A 222 -10.83 -9.27 -26.25
CA ILE A 222 -10.51 -9.93 -24.98
C ILE A 222 -9.47 -11.01 -25.21
N GLN A 223 -8.25 -10.84 -24.67
CA GLN A 223 -7.22 -11.87 -24.78
C GLN A 223 -7.30 -12.89 -23.66
N TYR A 224 -7.35 -12.40 -22.41
CA TYR A 224 -7.32 -13.24 -21.23
C TYR A 224 -8.30 -12.73 -20.17
N ILE A 225 -8.86 -13.69 -19.42
CA ILE A 225 -9.74 -13.41 -18.28
C ILE A 225 -9.14 -14.14 -17.08
N HIS A 226 -8.76 -13.38 -16.06
CA HIS A 226 -8.17 -13.85 -14.82
C HIS A 226 -9.14 -13.64 -13.65
N SER A 227 -9.81 -14.71 -13.25
CA SER A 227 -10.74 -14.69 -12.12
C SER A 227 -9.99 -14.92 -10.80
N THR A 228 -9.89 -13.88 -9.96
CA THR A 228 -9.27 -13.96 -8.62
C THR A 228 -10.30 -13.58 -7.56
N GLY A 229 -11.16 -14.56 -7.22
CA GLY A 229 -12.19 -14.38 -6.19
C GLY A 229 -13.26 -13.36 -6.61
N ARG A 230 -13.27 -12.19 -5.96
CA ARG A 230 -14.28 -11.13 -6.17
C ARG A 230 -13.95 -10.16 -7.30
N ASN A 231 -12.70 -10.17 -7.75
CA ASN A 231 -12.21 -9.31 -8.83
C ASN A 231 -11.87 -10.18 -10.03
N VAL A 232 -12.20 -9.68 -11.21
CA VAL A 232 -11.87 -10.29 -12.49
C VAL A 232 -11.02 -9.31 -13.26
N LYS A 233 -9.79 -9.70 -13.55
CA LYS A 233 -8.86 -8.94 -14.36
C LYS A 233 -8.98 -9.42 -15.81
N ILE A 234 -9.05 -8.49 -16.75
CA ILE A 234 -9.27 -8.76 -18.16
C ILE A 234 -8.20 -8.04 -18.96
N ASP A 235 -7.43 -8.81 -19.72
CA ASP A 235 -6.44 -8.28 -20.65
C ASP A 235 -7.11 -8.05 -22.01
N LEU A 236 -7.03 -6.82 -22.48
CA LEU A 236 -7.73 -6.33 -23.66
C LEU A 236 -6.69 -5.84 -24.66
N LYS A 237 -6.74 -6.35 -25.89
CA LYS A 237 -5.92 -5.84 -26.99
C LYS A 237 -6.73 -4.83 -27.79
N ARG A 238 -6.30 -3.58 -27.78
CA ARG A 238 -6.89 -2.52 -28.61
C ARG A 238 -6.79 -2.86 -30.09
N LEU A 239 -7.87 -2.69 -30.83
CA LEU A 239 -7.89 -2.97 -32.28
C LEU A 239 -7.31 -1.81 -33.11
N ASP A 240 -7.31 -0.59 -32.58
CA ASP A 240 -6.79 0.60 -33.26
C ASP A 240 -5.25 0.68 -33.20
N THR A 241 -4.64 0.35 -32.06
CA THR A 241 -3.18 0.45 -31.84
C THR A 241 -2.48 -0.89 -31.65
N GLY A 242 -3.20 -1.96 -31.35
CA GLY A 242 -2.62 -3.25 -30.96
C GLY A 242 -2.06 -3.30 -29.53
N THR A 243 -2.14 -2.22 -28.76
CA THR A 243 -1.63 -2.17 -27.38
C THR A 243 -2.50 -2.97 -26.42
N ILE A 244 -1.88 -3.62 -25.45
CA ILE A 244 -2.58 -4.33 -24.37
C ILE A 244 -2.89 -3.34 -23.25
N LEU A 245 -4.11 -3.44 -22.73
CA LEU A 245 -4.55 -2.75 -21.53
C LEU A 245 -5.30 -3.72 -20.62
N GLU A 246 -5.39 -3.32 -19.36
CA GLU A 246 -6.02 -4.10 -18.31
C GLU A 246 -7.31 -3.44 -17.85
N SER A 247 -8.38 -4.21 -17.72
CA SER A 247 -9.60 -3.81 -17.02
C SER A 247 -9.80 -4.67 -15.78
N GLN A 248 -10.33 -4.08 -14.72
CA GLN A 248 -10.67 -4.80 -13.49
C GLN A 248 -12.15 -4.63 -13.19
N LEU A 249 -12.89 -5.73 -13.22
CA LEU A 249 -14.31 -5.78 -12.93
C LEU A 249 -14.56 -6.49 -11.60
N ASN A 250 -15.66 -6.15 -10.94
CA ASN A 250 -16.17 -7.00 -9.87
C ASN A 250 -16.94 -8.22 -10.44
N SER A 251 -17.16 -9.25 -9.61
CA SER A 251 -17.83 -10.48 -10.06
C SER A 251 -19.24 -10.24 -10.62
N SER A 252 -19.99 -9.25 -10.12
CA SER A 252 -21.35 -8.96 -10.59
C SER A 252 -21.34 -8.33 -11.98
N GLU A 253 -20.46 -7.36 -12.19
CA GLU A 253 -20.25 -6.72 -13.50
C GLU A 253 -19.85 -7.78 -14.55
N PHE A 254 -18.86 -8.61 -14.22
CA PHE A 254 -18.40 -9.67 -15.11
C PHE A 254 -19.51 -10.67 -15.48
N GLN A 255 -20.30 -11.13 -14.50
CA GLN A 255 -21.43 -12.03 -14.75
C GLN A 255 -22.51 -11.39 -15.62
N SER A 256 -22.82 -10.11 -15.38
CA SER A 256 -23.81 -9.39 -16.18
C SER A 256 -23.38 -9.22 -17.64
N LEU A 257 -22.08 -9.03 -17.86
CA LEU A 257 -21.51 -8.86 -19.19
C LEU A 257 -21.33 -10.19 -19.90
N ASN A 258 -21.24 -11.34 -19.22
CA ASN A 258 -21.10 -12.69 -19.81
C ASN A 258 -19.96 -12.78 -20.85
N LEU A 259 -18.82 -12.17 -20.57
CA LEU A 259 -17.70 -12.00 -21.52
C LEU A 259 -16.97 -13.32 -21.78
N LEU A 260 -16.50 -13.52 -23.02
CA LEU A 260 -15.67 -14.67 -23.42
C LEU A 260 -14.34 -14.22 -24.05
N PRO A 261 -13.25 -14.99 -23.90
CA PRO A 261 -12.01 -14.72 -24.62
C PRO A 261 -12.21 -14.79 -26.14
N GLY A 262 -11.53 -13.90 -26.87
CA GLY A 262 -11.63 -13.71 -28.32
C GLY A 262 -12.81 -12.84 -28.76
N GLU A 263 -13.71 -12.43 -27.87
CA GLU A 263 -14.78 -11.50 -28.21
C GLU A 263 -14.23 -10.09 -28.45
N THR A 264 -14.82 -9.39 -29.42
CA THR A 264 -14.63 -7.94 -29.58
C THR A 264 -15.63 -7.20 -28.72
N VAL A 265 -15.13 -6.28 -27.92
CA VAL A 265 -15.89 -5.40 -27.03
C VAL A 265 -15.48 -3.95 -27.26
N HIS A 266 -16.22 -3.02 -26.68
CA HIS A 266 -15.90 -1.60 -26.69
C HIS A 266 -15.47 -1.17 -25.31
N ILE A 267 -14.43 -0.37 -25.21
CA ILE A 267 -13.95 0.17 -23.93
C ILE A 267 -14.17 1.67 -23.84
N ARG A 268 -14.47 2.12 -22.64
CA ARG A 268 -14.53 3.54 -22.27
C ARG A 268 -13.79 3.75 -20.96
N PHE A 269 -13.29 4.96 -20.75
CA PHE A 269 -12.64 5.31 -19.49
C PHE A 269 -13.57 6.17 -18.64
N LYS A 270 -13.85 5.72 -17.41
CA LYS A 270 -14.65 6.47 -16.42
C LYS A 270 -13.89 7.71 -15.93
N LYS A 271 -12.59 7.54 -15.73
CA LYS A 271 -11.68 8.59 -15.27
C LYS A 271 -10.34 8.43 -15.97
N ILE A 272 -9.78 9.55 -16.41
CA ILE A 272 -8.45 9.63 -16.99
C ILE A 272 -7.73 10.75 -16.26
N LYS A 273 -6.52 10.49 -15.76
CA LYS A 273 -5.66 11.55 -15.23
C LYS A 273 -4.56 11.84 -16.23
N VAL A 274 -4.46 13.08 -16.70
CA VAL A 274 -3.41 13.50 -17.61
C VAL A 274 -2.28 14.14 -16.81
N TYR A 275 -1.05 13.77 -17.16
CA TYR A 275 0.15 14.49 -16.76
C TYR A 275 0.91 14.90 -18.02
N VAL A 276 1.30 16.17 -18.06
CA VAL A 276 2.22 16.70 -19.07
C VAL A 276 3.63 16.30 -18.65
N GLU A 277 4.42 15.75 -19.57
CA GLU A 277 5.79 15.37 -19.26
C GLU A 277 6.65 16.63 -19.10
N ASP A 278 6.94 17.01 -17.86
CA ASP A 278 8.11 17.82 -17.55
C ASP A 278 9.34 16.93 -17.75
N TYR A 279 9.92 16.93 -18.96
CA TYR A 279 11.15 16.21 -19.25
C TYR A 279 12.27 16.65 -18.29
N THR A 280 12.60 15.82 -17.32
CA THR A 280 13.96 15.67 -16.78
C THR A 280 14.14 14.24 -16.27
N ILE A 281 14.78 13.40 -17.09
CA ILE A 281 15.48 12.18 -16.65
C ILE A 281 16.88 12.59 -16.17
#